data_AF-A0A9X1HVJ1-F1
#
_entry.id   AF-A0A9X1HVJ1-F1
#
_cell.length_a   1.000
_cell.length_b   1.000
_cell.length_c   1.000
_cell.angle_alpha   90.00
_cell.angle_beta   90.00
_cell.angle_gamma   90.00
#
_symmetry.space_group_name_H-M   'P 1'
#
loop_
_entity.id
_entity.type
_entity.pdbx_description
1 polymer ?
#
loop_
_entity_poly.entity_id
_entity_poly.type
_entity_poly.pdbx_seq_one_letter_code
_entity_poly.pdbx_strand_id
1 'polypeptide(L)'
;MASLFSCGGNLSDQERKALQEEMANREIRQIRDEEIVNEALDMARSIRESDSDSLLTALGAEKSVYYARPENEKLAELWDAYEEAIGNGIQPEDNIQRDYPDWLIYTFIDEGDSGKYFMTSIRIAKKSVVLSLQPK
;
A
#
# COMPACT_ATOMS: atom_id res chain seq x y z
N MET A 1 -33.03 4.86 -50.49
CA MET A 1 -33.03 3.85 -49.42
C MET A 1 -31.71 3.12 -49.44
N ALA A 2 -30.74 3.61 -48.67
CA ALA A 2 -29.42 3.00 -48.56
C ALA A 2 -29.43 2.06 -47.35
N SER A 3 -29.34 0.76 -47.60
CA SER A 3 -29.12 -0.26 -46.58
C SER A 3 -27.67 -0.15 -46.10
N LEU A 4 -27.47 0.50 -44.94
CA LEU A 4 -26.18 0.53 -44.27
C LEU A 4 -25.95 -0.79 -43.54
N PHE A 5 -25.01 -1.56 -44.09
CA PHE A 5 -24.11 -2.52 -43.44
C PHE A 5 -24.54 -3.03 -42.06
N SER A 6 -25.26 -4.15 -42.10
CA SER A 6 -25.25 -5.15 -41.04
C SER A 6 -23.80 -5.55 -40.76
N CYS A 7 -23.25 -5.10 -39.63
CA CYS A 7 -22.01 -5.64 -39.05
C CYS A 7 -22.28 -7.06 -38.52
N GLY A 8 -22.56 -8.00 -39.43
CA GLY A 8 -22.69 -9.42 -39.16
C GLY A 8 -21.32 -10.08 -39.05
N GLY A 9 -20.50 -9.63 -38.09
CA GLY A 9 -19.26 -10.30 -37.72
C GLY A 9 -19.61 -11.58 -36.98
N ASN A 10 -19.67 -12.70 -37.69
CA ASN A 10 -19.78 -14.03 -37.08
C ASN A 10 -18.44 -14.32 -36.40
N LEU A 11 -18.32 -13.98 -35.12
CA LEU A 11 -17.23 -14.46 -34.28
C LEU A 11 -17.21 -15.99 -34.38
N SER A 12 -16.07 -16.54 -34.79
CA SER A 12 -15.84 -17.98 -34.77
C SER A 12 -15.95 -18.50 -33.32
N ASP A 13 -16.23 -19.80 -33.15
CA ASP A 13 -16.35 -20.38 -31.80
C ASP A 13 -15.06 -20.22 -30.98
N GLN A 14 -13.89 -20.14 -31.64
CA GLN A 14 -12.63 -19.81 -31.00
C GLN A 14 -12.57 -18.37 -30.51
N GLU A 15 -13.01 -17.40 -31.30
CA GLU A 15 -13.03 -15.99 -30.90
C GLU A 15 -14.06 -15.74 -29.79
N ARG A 16 -15.22 -16.42 -29.82
CA ARG A 16 -16.20 -16.35 -28.73
C ARG A 16 -15.66 -16.94 -27.43
N LYS A 17 -14.95 -18.05 -27.51
CA LYS A 17 -14.35 -18.69 -26.33
C LYS A 17 -13.22 -17.85 -25.75
N ALA A 18 -12.35 -17.31 -26.61
CA ALA A 18 -11.30 -16.39 -26.19
C ALA A 18 -11.89 -15.13 -25.54
N LEU A 19 -12.97 -14.57 -26.09
CA LEU A 19 -13.63 -13.38 -25.55
C LEU A 19 -14.38 -13.68 -24.23
N GLN A 20 -14.94 -14.87 -24.07
CA GLN A 20 -15.50 -15.33 -22.80
C GLN A 20 -14.43 -15.57 -21.73
N GLU A 21 -13.30 -16.17 -22.09
CA GLU A 21 -12.15 -16.34 -21.20
C GLU A 21 -11.54 -14.98 -20.83
N GLU A 22 -11.46 -14.05 -21.77
CA GLU A 22 -10.99 -12.68 -21.53
C GLU A 22 -11.98 -11.89 -20.64
N MET A 23 -13.29 -12.08 -20.83
CA MET A 23 -14.31 -11.50 -19.96
C MET A 23 -14.30 -12.10 -18.56
N ALA A 24 -14.09 -13.41 -18.44
CA ALA A 24 -13.93 -14.08 -17.14
C ALA A 24 -12.66 -13.61 -16.42
N ASN A 25 -11.58 -13.33 -17.16
CA ASN A 25 -10.35 -12.73 -16.60
C ASN A 25 -10.51 -11.24 -16.21
N ARG A 26 -11.56 -10.55 -16.69
CA ARG A 26 -11.85 -9.14 -16.38
C ARG A 26 -12.84 -8.97 -15.24
N GLU A 27 -13.09 -10.00 -14.44
CA GLU A 27 -13.94 -9.88 -13.26
C GLU A 27 -13.29 -8.90 -12.26
N ILE A 28 -13.90 -7.71 -12.11
CA ILE A 28 -13.42 -6.68 -11.17
C ILE A 28 -13.63 -7.23 -9.76
N ARG A 29 -12.59 -7.83 -9.20
CA ARG A 29 -12.59 -8.34 -7.82
C ARG A 29 -12.71 -7.17 -6.85
N GLN A 30 -13.72 -7.22 -5.99
CA GLN A 30 -13.78 -6.31 -4.84
C GLN A 30 -12.69 -6.73 -3.84
N ILE A 31 -11.73 -5.83 -3.61
CA ILE A 31 -10.67 -6.03 -2.63
C ILE A 31 -11.19 -5.61 -1.25
N ARG A 32 -11.05 -6.49 -0.25
CA ARG A 32 -11.43 -6.18 1.12
C ARG A 32 -10.40 -5.29 1.79
N ASP A 33 -10.87 -4.49 2.75
CA ASP A 33 -10.02 -3.57 3.50
C ASP A 33 -8.89 -4.27 4.26
N GLU A 34 -9.13 -5.47 4.79
CA GLU A 34 -8.13 -6.32 5.46
C GLU A 34 -7.00 -6.71 4.51
N GLU A 35 -7.32 -7.02 3.25
CA GLU A 35 -6.32 -7.39 2.24
C GLU A 35 -5.43 -6.20 1.90
N ILE A 36 -6.00 -4.99 1.83
CA ILE A 36 -5.24 -3.75 1.61
C ILE A 36 -4.29 -3.49 2.78
N VAL A 37 -4.76 -3.67 4.01
CA VAL A 37 -3.94 -3.43 5.21
C VAL A 37 -2.78 -4.41 5.30
N ASN A 38 -3.04 -5.71 5.09
CA ASN A 38 -2.00 -6.73 5.14
C ASN A 38 -0.97 -6.56 4.04
N GLU A 39 -1.42 -6.31 2.80
CA GLU A 39 -0.52 -6.05 1.69
C GLU A 39 0.34 -4.81 1.93
N ALA A 40 -0.25 -3.73 2.47
CA ALA A 40 0.49 -2.52 2.76
C ALA A 40 1.53 -2.73 3.87
N LEU A 41 1.25 -3.58 4.87
CA LEU A 41 2.23 -3.98 5.88
C LEU A 41 3.41 -4.73 5.24
N ASP A 42 3.13 -5.71 4.38
CA ASP A 42 4.18 -6.51 3.73
C ASP A 42 5.03 -5.65 2.77
N MET A 43 4.40 -4.73 2.05
CA MET A 43 5.11 -3.75 1.21
C MET A 43 5.99 -2.82 2.06
N ALA A 44 5.47 -2.29 3.17
CA ALA A 44 6.23 -1.38 4.03
C ALA A 44 7.43 -2.07 4.70
N ARG A 45 7.27 -3.34 5.12
CA ARG A 45 8.36 -4.17 5.63
C ARG A 45 9.43 -4.42 4.57
N SER A 46 9.02 -4.71 3.33
CA SER A 46 9.95 -4.87 2.21
C SER A 46 10.75 -3.59 1.93
N ILE A 47 10.11 -2.41 2.05
CA ILE A 47 10.78 -1.11 1.96
C ILE A 47 11.79 -0.94 3.12
N ARG A 48 11.38 -1.23 4.36
CA ARG A 48 12.23 -1.15 5.54
C ARG A 48 13.47 -2.04 5.40
N GLU A 49 13.30 -3.29 4.98
CA GLU A 49 14.39 -4.27 4.86
C GLU A 49 15.35 -3.96 3.71
N SER A 50 14.85 -3.43 2.60
CA SER A 50 15.69 -3.12 1.43
C SER A 50 16.43 -1.79 1.53
N ASP A 51 15.92 -0.85 2.33
CA ASP A 51 16.37 0.56 2.40
C ASP A 51 16.63 1.20 1.03
N SER A 52 15.82 0.81 0.03
CA SER A 52 16.06 1.17 -1.37
C SER A 52 15.20 2.33 -1.83
N ASP A 53 15.84 3.46 -2.16
CA ASP A 53 15.19 4.60 -2.82
C ASP A 53 14.48 4.22 -4.12
N SER A 54 14.99 3.19 -4.82
CA SER A 54 14.38 2.69 -6.04
C SER A 54 13.03 2.02 -5.78
N LEU A 55 12.90 1.31 -4.66
CA LEU A 55 11.66 0.66 -4.27
C LEU A 55 10.63 1.67 -3.77
N LEU A 56 11.08 2.68 -3.00
CA LEU A 56 10.25 3.83 -2.64
C LEU A 56 9.66 4.50 -3.89
N THR A 57 10.50 4.79 -4.88
CA THR A 57 10.06 5.41 -6.14
C THR A 57 9.09 4.51 -6.92
N ALA A 58 9.41 3.22 -7.06
CA ALA A 58 8.59 2.27 -7.81
C ALA A 58 7.19 2.11 -7.20
N LEU A 59 7.09 2.18 -5.88
CA LEU A 59 5.83 2.04 -5.14
C LEU A 59 5.12 3.38 -4.92
N GLY A 60 5.70 4.50 -5.34
CA GLY A 60 5.19 5.84 -5.06
C GLY A 60 5.06 6.07 -3.55
N ALA A 61 6.05 5.62 -2.79
CA ALA A 61 6.10 5.71 -1.34
C ALA A 61 7.05 6.83 -0.88
N GLU A 62 6.74 7.41 0.28
CA GLU A 62 7.51 8.48 0.91
C GLU A 62 8.00 8.03 2.28
N LYS A 63 9.31 8.10 2.53
CA LYS A 63 9.92 7.81 3.83
C LYS A 63 10.20 9.12 4.56
N SER A 64 9.83 9.19 5.84
CA SER A 64 10.11 10.32 6.73
C SER A 64 10.64 9.78 8.05
N VAL A 65 11.70 10.41 8.58
CA VAL A 65 12.33 10.01 9.85
C VAL A 65 12.19 11.17 10.83
N TYR A 66 11.66 10.86 12.01
CA TYR A 66 11.39 11.81 13.08
C TYR A 66 12.30 11.51 14.26
N TYR A 67 13.19 12.46 14.57
CA TYR A 67 14.06 12.41 15.75
C TYR A 67 13.47 13.16 16.95
N ALA A 68 12.30 13.75 16.77
CA ALA A 68 11.52 14.47 17.76
C ALA A 68 10.04 14.36 17.40
N ARG A 69 9.18 14.65 18.38
CA ARG A 69 7.72 14.65 18.22
C ARG A 69 7.29 15.40 16.94
N PRO A 70 6.58 14.74 16.00
CA PRO A 70 6.09 15.38 14.78
C PRO A 70 5.06 16.47 15.05
N GLU A 71 4.95 17.46 14.15
CA GLU A 71 3.88 18.47 14.19
C GLU A 71 2.52 17.94 13.71
N ASN A 72 2.51 16.87 12.92
CA ASN A 72 1.29 16.23 12.48
C ASN A 72 0.64 15.50 13.67
N GLU A 73 -0.53 15.96 14.12
CA GLU A 73 -1.21 15.43 15.32
C GLU A 73 -1.35 13.91 15.32
N LYS A 74 -1.72 13.30 14.19
CA LYS A 74 -1.88 11.85 14.10
C LYS A 74 -0.56 11.09 14.30
N LEU A 75 0.52 11.60 13.71
CA LEU A 75 1.86 11.06 13.94
C LEU A 75 2.38 11.39 15.34
N ALA A 76 1.93 12.50 15.92
CA ALA A 76 2.30 12.91 17.26
C ALA A 76 1.64 12.01 18.32
N GLU A 77 0.37 11.63 18.14
CA GLU A 77 -0.29 10.63 18.98
C GLU A 77 0.45 9.28 18.96
N LEU A 78 0.90 8.85 17.77
CA LEU A 78 1.70 7.64 17.63
C LEU A 78 3.08 7.77 18.30
N TRP A 79 3.72 8.92 18.14
CA TRP A 79 4.98 9.23 18.82
C TRP A 79 4.83 9.11 20.34
N ASP A 80 3.81 9.76 20.89
CA ASP A 80 3.54 9.78 22.33
C ASP A 80 3.25 8.36 22.86
N ALA A 81 2.50 7.54 22.11
CA ALA A 81 2.24 6.14 22.45
C ALA A 81 3.51 5.27 22.41
N TYR A 82 4.40 5.50 21.44
CA TYR A 82 5.69 4.80 21.37
C TYR A 82 6.62 5.18 22.51
N GLU A 83 6.72 6.48 22.84
CA GLU A 83 7.51 6.94 23.99
C GLU A 83 7.01 6.34 25.31
N GLU A 84 5.70 6.29 25.51
CA GLU A 84 5.11 5.66 26.69
C GLU A 84 5.41 4.15 26.77
N ALA A 85 5.27 3.43 25.66
CA ALA A 85 5.58 2.00 25.60
C ALA A 85 7.05 1.73 25.95
N ILE A 86 7.98 2.46 25.33
CA ILE A 86 9.42 2.34 25.59
C ILE A 86 9.75 2.70 27.04
N GLY A 87 9.16 3.78 27.57
CA GLY A 87 9.33 4.19 28.97
C GLY A 87 8.88 3.14 29.99
N ASN A 88 7.90 2.31 29.61
CA ASN A 88 7.42 1.18 30.39
C ASN A 88 8.18 -0.14 30.12
N GLY A 89 9.22 -0.13 29.29
CA GLY A 89 9.98 -1.32 28.91
C GLY A 89 9.22 -2.28 27.99
N ILE A 90 8.20 -1.78 27.29
CA ILE A 90 7.41 -2.53 26.30
C ILE A 90 8.00 -2.24 24.92
N GLN A 91 8.30 -3.29 24.16
CA GLN A 91 8.70 -3.15 22.76
C GLN A 91 7.48 -2.71 21.93
N PRO A 92 7.51 -1.54 21.29
CA PRO A 92 6.41 -1.12 20.43
C PRO A 92 6.31 -2.00 19.19
N GLU A 93 5.08 -2.32 18.79
CA GLU A 93 4.81 -2.98 17.51
C GLU A 93 4.75 -1.96 16.37
N ASP A 94 4.98 -2.45 15.15
CA ASP A 94 4.76 -1.66 13.94
C ASP A 94 3.26 -1.34 13.83
N ASN A 95 2.94 -0.17 13.29
CA ASN A 95 1.56 0.27 13.13
C ASN A 95 1.27 0.68 11.69
N ILE A 96 0.04 0.44 11.24
CA ILE A 96 -0.44 0.91 9.94
C ILE A 96 -1.79 1.58 10.06
N GLN A 97 -1.92 2.74 9.46
CA GLN A 97 -3.13 3.54 9.53
C GLN A 97 -3.48 4.15 8.18
N ARG A 98 -4.75 4.48 7.99
CA ARG A 98 -5.21 5.19 6.79
C ARG A 98 -4.84 6.66 6.90
N ASP A 99 -4.12 7.18 5.92
CA ASP A 99 -3.85 8.60 5.77
C ASP A 99 -4.69 9.12 4.61
N TYR A 100 -5.88 9.64 4.96
CA TYR A 100 -6.92 9.95 4.01
C TYR A 100 -6.49 11.03 2.99
N PRO A 101 -6.94 10.96 1.73
CA PRO A 101 -7.78 9.91 1.12
C PRO A 101 -7.02 8.72 0.53
N ASP A 102 -5.78 8.95 0.10
CA ASP A 102 -5.12 8.08 -0.87
C ASP A 102 -3.87 7.37 -0.35
N TRP A 103 -3.59 7.50 0.96
CA TRP A 103 -2.35 7.01 1.54
C TRP A 103 -2.61 6.02 2.69
N LEU A 104 -1.64 5.14 2.87
CA LEU A 104 -1.49 4.30 4.05
C LEU A 104 -0.17 4.70 4.70
N ILE A 105 -0.19 4.91 6.01
CA ILE A 105 0.99 5.31 6.77
C ILE A 105 1.39 4.15 7.67
N TYR A 106 2.57 3.62 7.40
CA TYR A 106 3.23 2.62 8.23
C TYR A 106 4.24 3.32 9.13
N THR A 107 4.20 3.04 10.42
CA THR A 107 5.09 3.63 11.42
C THR A 107 5.77 2.55 12.24
N PHE A 108 7.04 2.80 12.57
CA PHE A 108 7.83 1.92 13.42
C PHE A 108 8.92 2.72 14.13
N ILE A 109 9.45 2.16 15.21
CA ILE A 109 10.59 2.70 15.94
C ILE A 109 11.85 1.93 15.57
N ASP A 110 12.94 2.67 15.34
CA ASP A 110 14.29 2.12 15.26
C ASP A 110 15.15 2.71 16.38
N GLU A 111 16.16 1.95 16.79
CA GLU A 111 17.21 2.41 17.69
C GLU A 111 18.39 2.96 16.87
N GLY A 112 18.76 4.21 17.12
CA GLY A 112 19.94 4.81 16.49
C GLY A 112 21.23 4.51 17.26
N ASP A 113 22.36 4.77 16.62
CA ASP A 113 23.72 4.48 17.14
C ASP A 113 24.03 5.06 18.53
N SER A 114 23.27 6.06 18.98
CA SER A 114 23.42 6.70 20.29
C SER A 114 22.54 6.10 21.39
N GLY A 115 21.86 4.97 21.14
CA GLY A 115 20.86 4.39 22.04
C GLY A 115 19.58 5.24 22.13
N LYS A 116 19.40 6.18 21.21
CA LYS A 116 18.20 7.01 21.10
C LYS A 116 17.26 6.40 20.07
N TYR A 117 15.99 6.34 20.41
CA TYR A 117 14.94 5.92 19.50
C TYR A 117 14.52 7.05 18.57
N PHE A 118 14.16 6.69 17.35
CA PHE A 118 13.51 7.58 16.39
C PHE A 118 12.36 6.85 15.71
N MET A 119 11.38 7.61 15.23
CA MET A 119 10.23 7.06 14.52
C MET A 119 10.43 7.22 13.02
N THR A 120 10.29 6.11 12.30
CA THR A 120 10.24 6.13 10.84
C THR A 120 8.78 5.97 10.40
N SER A 121 8.37 6.80 9.45
CA SER A 121 7.09 6.72 8.77
C SER A 121 7.31 6.44 7.28
N ILE A 122 6.58 5.46 6.74
CA ILE A 122 6.51 5.16 5.32
C ILE A 122 5.08 5.38 4.86
N ARG A 123 4.86 6.37 4.01
CA ARG A 123 3.56 6.61 3.37
C ARG A 123 3.55 5.88 2.03
N ILE A 124 2.58 5.00 1.83
CA ILE A 124 2.43 4.22 0.59
C ILE A 124 1.11 4.64 -0.07
N ALA A 125 1.15 4.94 -1.36
CA ALA A 125 -0.05 5.24 -2.12
C ALA A 125 -0.97 4.02 -2.16
N LYS A 126 -2.22 4.17 -1.74
CA LYS A 126 -3.24 3.11 -1.74
C LYS A 126 -3.39 2.46 -3.12
N LYS A 127 -3.24 3.26 -4.18
CA LYS A 127 -3.26 2.78 -5.57
C LYS A 127 -2.20 1.70 -5.82
N SER A 128 -0.98 1.88 -5.33
CA SER A 128 0.11 0.92 -5.50
C SER A 128 -0.20 -0.41 -4.82
N VAL A 129 -0.77 -0.36 -3.62
CA VAL A 129 -1.23 -1.54 -2.86
C VAL A 129 -2.38 -2.27 -3.58
N VAL A 130 -3.35 -1.52 -4.09
CA VAL A 130 -4.47 -2.10 -4.85
C VAL A 130 -3.99 -2.78 -6.13
N LEU A 131 -3.00 -2.20 -6.82
CA LEU A 131 -2.43 -2.77 -8.03
C LEU A 131 -1.58 -4.02 -7.76
N SER A 132 -0.91 -4.14 -6.61
CA SER A 132 -0.16 -5.34 -6.26
C SER A 132 -1.06 -6.55 -5.96
N LEU A 133 -2.28 -6.30 -5.50
CA LEU A 133 -3.30 -7.32 -5.22
C LEU A 133 -4.08 -7.82 -6.44
N GLN A 134 -3.85 -7.23 -7.63
CA GLN A 134 -4.48 -7.70 -8.86
C GLN A 134 -3.71 -8.90 -9.43
N PRO A 135 -4.41 -9.95 -9.92
CA PRO A 135 -3.75 -11.05 -10.60
C PRO A 135 -3.01 -10.54 -11.84
N LYS A 136 -1.75 -10.98 -12.01
CA LYS A 136 -0.88 -10.63 -13.13
C LYS A 136 -1.25 -11.38 -14.40
#